data_AF-A0A9D3UWT4-F1
#
_entry.id   AF-A0A9D3UWT4-F1
#
_cell.length_a   1.000
_cell.length_b   1.000
_cell.length_c   1.000
_cell.angle_alpha   90.00
_cell.angle_beta   90.00
_cell.angle_gamma   90.00
#
_symmetry.space_group_name_H-M   'P 1'
#
loop_
_entity.id
_entity.type
_entity.pdbx_description
1 polymer ?
#
loop_
_entity_poly.entity_id
_entity_poly.type
_entity_poly.pdbx_seq_one_letter_code
_entity_poly.pdbx_strand_id
1 'polypeptide(L)'
;MKASLNGSADDAIRKVATKIIRKCQGLPIAIVSLGSALKGKSCHEWKATYWRLKDRRLTEIEDVNEKNAYLCLEASFDYLKGMETKTCFLLCSLYPKDHEIYMEDLVRYAWGLELYKGINSIEKVRSEVLALTEILKNSCLLLDCRRKGHVKMHDVVREVALWIASSREEFSFASVGTLPMDESFKHFIAISFNTDQMGKLPKVLVFPNLKFLLLGGTGEGRMETSSEFFEGMKALKACALDDLLIFPVAFQFQMNLKTLKLRYCRFSDISMLGKLKTL
;
A
#
# COMPACT_ATOMS: atom_id res chain seq x y z
N MET A 1 -13.28 -38.79 -26.63
CA MET A 1 -14.24 -37.78 -26.14
C MET A 1 -13.96 -36.49 -26.91
N LYS A 2 -14.80 -36.15 -27.89
CA LYS A 2 -14.56 -35.04 -28.83
C LYS A 2 -14.81 -33.69 -28.14
N ALA A 3 -13.75 -32.93 -27.90
CA ALA A 3 -13.84 -31.52 -27.52
C ALA A 3 -14.51 -30.75 -28.66
N SER A 4 -15.74 -30.30 -28.43
CA SER A 4 -16.53 -29.56 -29.40
C SER A 4 -16.96 -28.24 -28.75
N LEU A 5 -16.62 -27.13 -29.45
CA LEU A 5 -17.21 -25.78 -29.35
C LEU A 5 -16.67 -24.80 -28.27
N ASN A 6 -15.41 -24.37 -28.40
CA ASN A 6 -14.89 -23.17 -27.72
C ASN A 6 -14.96 -21.87 -28.56
N GLY A 7 -15.42 -21.90 -29.81
CA GLY A 7 -15.38 -20.72 -30.70
C GLY A 7 -16.37 -19.59 -30.36
N SER A 8 -17.57 -19.92 -29.85
CA SER A 8 -18.62 -18.92 -29.56
C SER A 8 -18.38 -18.17 -28.24
N ALA A 9 -17.91 -18.89 -27.21
CA ALA A 9 -17.59 -18.29 -25.92
C ALA A 9 -16.38 -17.36 -26.01
N ASP A 10 -15.37 -17.73 -26.80
CA ASP A 10 -14.17 -16.93 -27.03
C ASP A 10 -14.48 -15.65 -27.81
N ASP A 11 -15.34 -15.72 -28.84
CA ASP A 11 -15.82 -14.52 -29.56
C ASP A 11 -16.62 -13.56 -28.66
N ALA A 12 -17.46 -14.09 -27.78
CA ALA A 12 -18.21 -13.28 -26.82
C ALA A 12 -17.28 -12.57 -25.82
N ILE A 13 -16.24 -13.26 -25.32
CA ILE A 13 -15.23 -12.65 -24.45
C ILE A 13 -14.45 -11.58 -25.21
N ARG A 14 -14.01 -11.86 -26.44
CA ARG A 14 -13.25 -10.90 -27.27
C ARG A 14 -14.02 -9.60 -27.50
N LYS A 15 -15.33 -9.69 -27.76
CA LYS A 15 -16.21 -8.51 -27.92
C LYS A 15 -16.29 -7.67 -26.64
N VAL A 16 -16.39 -8.30 -25.47
CA VAL A 16 -16.44 -7.59 -24.19
C VAL A 16 -15.05 -7.03 -23.82
N ALA A 17 -13.98 -7.80 -24.02
CA ALA A 17 -12.61 -7.37 -23.78
C ALA A 17 -12.27 -6.11 -24.58
N THR A 18 -12.68 -6.03 -25.86
CA THR A 18 -12.48 -4.84 -26.68
C THR A 18 -13.15 -3.59 -26.07
N LYS A 19 -14.33 -3.76 -25.46
CA LYS A 19 -15.03 -2.65 -24.78
C LYS A 19 -14.32 -2.24 -23.48
N ILE A 20 -13.78 -3.20 -22.73
CA ILE A 20 -12.99 -2.94 -21.51
C ILE A 20 -11.68 -2.23 -21.87
N ILE A 21 -10.96 -2.66 -22.90
CA ILE A 21 -9.71 -2.00 -23.34
C ILE A 21 -9.95 -0.52 -23.66
N ARG A 22 -11.08 -0.20 -24.31
CA ARG A 22 -11.47 1.21 -24.56
C ARG A 22 -11.71 1.99 -23.27
N LYS A 23 -12.20 1.34 -22.21
CA LYS A 23 -12.34 1.94 -20.88
C LYS A 23 -10.99 2.21 -20.22
N CYS A 24 -9.96 1.42 -20.49
CA CYS A 24 -8.61 1.71 -20.00
C CYS A 24 -7.95 2.93 -20.66
N GLN A 25 -8.60 3.58 -21.66
CA GLN A 25 -8.14 4.81 -22.32
C GLN A 25 -6.71 4.75 -22.88
N GLY A 26 -6.27 3.55 -23.27
CA GLY A 26 -4.92 3.34 -23.84
C GLY A 26 -3.80 3.29 -22.80
N LEU A 27 -4.09 3.40 -21.50
CA LEU A 27 -3.08 3.30 -20.45
C LEU A 27 -2.62 1.83 -20.31
N PRO A 28 -1.35 1.50 -20.64
CA PRO A 28 -0.91 0.10 -20.68
C PRO A 28 -1.04 -0.59 -19.33
N ILE A 29 -0.69 0.10 -18.23
CA ILE A 29 -0.75 -0.48 -16.88
C ILE A 29 -2.18 -0.89 -16.51
N ALA A 30 -3.19 -0.06 -16.82
CA ALA A 30 -4.59 -0.41 -16.58
C ALA A 30 -5.07 -1.60 -17.45
N ILE A 31 -4.61 -1.68 -18.70
CA ILE A 31 -4.96 -2.79 -19.60
C ILE A 31 -4.37 -4.10 -19.08
N VAL A 32 -3.08 -4.13 -18.76
CA VAL A 32 -2.41 -5.37 -18.32
C VAL A 32 -2.90 -5.81 -16.95
N SER A 33 -3.10 -4.90 -16.00
CA SER A 33 -3.61 -5.28 -14.66
C SER A 33 -5.03 -5.83 -14.73
N LEU A 34 -5.93 -5.23 -15.50
CA LEU A 34 -7.32 -5.71 -15.59
C LEU A 34 -7.43 -6.97 -16.46
N GLY A 35 -6.63 -7.05 -17.52
CA GLY A 35 -6.50 -8.27 -18.33
C GLY A 35 -6.01 -9.45 -17.51
N SER A 36 -4.98 -9.25 -16.68
CA SER A 36 -4.46 -10.27 -15.76
C SER A 36 -5.50 -10.69 -14.72
N ALA A 37 -6.24 -9.75 -14.13
CA ALA A 37 -7.31 -10.03 -13.18
C ALA A 37 -8.47 -10.85 -13.78
N LEU A 38 -8.80 -10.61 -15.06
CA LEU A 38 -9.88 -11.29 -15.78
C LEU A 38 -9.43 -12.56 -16.51
N LYS A 39 -8.13 -12.89 -16.48
CA LYS A 39 -7.59 -14.09 -17.10
C LYS A 39 -8.20 -15.33 -16.46
N GLY A 40 -8.72 -16.24 -17.29
CA GLY A 40 -9.38 -17.47 -16.85
C GLY A 40 -10.78 -17.27 -16.23
N LYS A 41 -11.32 -16.04 -16.28
CA LYS A 41 -12.68 -15.75 -15.82
C LYS A 41 -13.73 -16.08 -16.87
N SER A 42 -14.94 -16.36 -16.39
CA SER A 42 -16.09 -16.68 -17.25
C SER A 42 -16.55 -15.45 -18.07
N CYS A 43 -17.21 -15.70 -19.20
CA CYS A 43 -17.82 -14.62 -20.00
C CYS A 43 -18.80 -13.76 -19.19
N HIS A 44 -19.46 -14.33 -18.18
CA HIS A 44 -20.35 -13.59 -17.28
C HIS A 44 -19.57 -12.60 -16.40
N GLU A 45 -18.42 -13.00 -15.85
CA GLU A 45 -17.55 -12.11 -15.06
C GLU A 45 -16.98 -10.97 -15.91
N TRP A 46 -16.58 -11.24 -17.15
CA TRP A 46 -16.16 -10.20 -18.10
C TRP A 46 -17.27 -9.18 -18.34
N LYS A 47 -18.51 -9.64 -18.61
CA LYS A 47 -19.67 -8.76 -18.80
C LYS A 47 -20.00 -7.96 -17.54
N ALA A 48 -20.01 -8.61 -16.38
CA ALA A 48 -20.28 -7.95 -15.10
C ALA A 48 -19.27 -6.83 -14.81
N THR A 49 -17.99 -7.10 -15.07
CA THR A 49 -16.92 -6.09 -14.93
C THR A 49 -17.15 -4.91 -15.87
N TYR A 50 -17.44 -5.18 -17.14
CA TYR A 50 -17.75 -4.12 -18.09
C TYR A 50 -18.91 -3.24 -17.64
N TRP A 51 -20.00 -3.82 -17.12
CA TRP A 51 -21.15 -3.04 -16.63
C TRP A 51 -20.79 -2.19 -15.41
N ARG A 52 -20.06 -2.75 -14.43
CA ARG A 52 -19.56 -1.99 -13.27
C ARG A 52 -18.71 -0.79 -13.70
N LEU A 53 -17.82 -0.97 -14.68
CA LEU A 53 -16.99 0.11 -15.25
C LEU A 53 -17.78 1.10 -16.12
N LYS A 54 -18.92 0.70 -16.65
CA LYS A 54 -19.79 1.56 -17.45
C LYS A 54 -20.60 2.49 -16.56
N ASP A 55 -21.11 1.97 -15.45
CA ASP A 55 -22.10 2.64 -14.61
C ASP A 55 -21.46 3.50 -13.51
N ARG A 56 -20.21 3.23 -13.13
CA ARG A 56 -19.45 4.03 -12.17
C ARG A 56 -18.90 5.33 -12.76
N ARG A 57 -18.83 6.37 -11.91
CA ARG A 57 -18.14 7.64 -12.17
C ARG A 57 -17.25 7.98 -10.97
N LEU A 58 -16.02 8.42 -11.25
CA LEU A 58 -15.13 8.95 -10.21
C LEU A 58 -15.41 10.45 -10.02
N THR A 59 -15.85 10.83 -8.82
CA THR A 59 -16.16 12.22 -8.47
C THR A 59 -14.99 12.98 -7.85
N GLU A 60 -13.92 12.30 -7.43
CA GLU A 60 -12.93 12.88 -6.49
C GLU A 60 -11.48 12.98 -7.00
N ILE A 61 -11.19 12.52 -8.22
CA ILE A 61 -9.82 12.61 -8.78
C ILE A 61 -9.78 13.77 -9.78
N GLU A 62 -8.88 14.73 -9.57
CA GLU A 62 -8.77 15.99 -10.31
C GLU A 62 -8.26 15.86 -11.76
N ASP A 63 -7.91 14.66 -12.24
CA ASP A 63 -7.63 14.44 -13.66
C ASP A 63 -8.81 13.74 -14.37
N VAL A 64 -9.63 14.54 -15.04
CA VAL A 64 -10.84 14.09 -15.75
C VAL A 64 -10.51 13.15 -16.92
N ASN A 65 -9.29 13.20 -17.46
CA ASN A 65 -8.93 12.41 -18.63
C ASN A 65 -8.61 10.94 -18.31
N GLU A 66 -8.17 10.62 -17.08
CA GLU A 66 -7.72 9.25 -16.71
C GLU A 66 -8.74 8.45 -15.87
N LYS A 67 -9.91 9.04 -15.57
CA LYS A 67 -10.89 8.47 -14.65
C LYS A 67 -11.32 7.03 -14.99
N ASN A 68 -11.42 6.67 -16.27
CA ASN A 68 -11.82 5.30 -16.62
C ASN A 68 -10.66 4.29 -16.43
N ALA A 69 -9.40 4.72 -16.61
CA ALA A 69 -8.24 3.87 -16.36
C ALA A 69 -8.07 3.55 -14.87
N TYR A 70 -8.39 4.51 -14.00
CA TYR A 70 -8.34 4.33 -12.54
C TYR A 70 -9.40 3.34 -12.06
N LEU A 71 -10.63 3.42 -12.60
CA LEU A 71 -11.67 2.42 -12.35
C LEU A 71 -11.25 1.01 -12.80
N CYS A 72 -10.46 0.90 -13.87
CA CYS A 72 -9.94 -0.40 -14.32
C CYS A 72 -8.93 -0.97 -13.33
N LEU A 73 -8.04 -0.14 -12.79
CA LEU A 73 -7.08 -0.52 -11.74
C LEU A 73 -7.77 -0.84 -10.41
N GLU A 74 -8.82 -0.10 -10.05
CA GLU A 74 -9.69 -0.42 -8.90
C GLU A 74 -10.33 -1.80 -9.08
N ALA A 75 -10.87 -2.09 -10.28
CA ALA A 75 -11.43 -3.39 -10.58
C ALA A 75 -10.37 -4.50 -10.46
N SER A 76 -9.13 -4.28 -10.92
CA SER A 76 -8.01 -5.21 -10.69
C SER A 76 -7.75 -5.47 -9.20
N PHE A 77 -7.77 -4.41 -8.38
CA PHE A 77 -7.65 -4.54 -6.93
C PHE A 77 -8.81 -5.33 -6.31
N ASP A 78 -10.04 -5.12 -6.77
CA ASP A 78 -11.22 -5.84 -6.29
C ASP A 78 -11.14 -7.34 -6.55
N TYR A 79 -10.45 -7.75 -7.61
CA TYR A 79 -10.19 -9.15 -7.94
C TYR A 79 -9.10 -9.82 -7.09
N LEU A 80 -8.31 -9.05 -6.33
CA LEU A 80 -7.36 -9.63 -5.36
C LEU A 80 -8.10 -10.39 -4.26
N LYS A 81 -7.67 -11.62 -4.01
CA LYS A 81 -8.23 -12.46 -2.94
C LYS A 81 -7.43 -12.28 -1.65
N GLY A 82 -8.13 -12.32 -0.52
CA GLY A 82 -7.52 -12.23 0.81
C GLY A 82 -7.26 -10.79 1.24
N MET A 83 -7.53 -10.50 2.51
CA MET A 83 -7.28 -9.17 3.08
C MET A 83 -5.78 -8.91 3.23
N GLU A 84 -4.98 -9.95 3.40
CA GLU A 84 -3.52 -9.90 3.51
C GLU A 84 -2.90 -9.42 2.19
N THR A 85 -3.36 -9.91 1.03
CA THR A 85 -2.93 -9.45 -0.30
C THR A 85 -3.24 -7.98 -0.51
N LYS A 86 -4.47 -7.56 -0.19
CA LYS A 86 -4.91 -6.17 -0.32
C LYS A 86 -4.15 -5.25 0.64
N THR A 87 -3.92 -5.70 1.86
CA THR A 87 -3.12 -4.96 2.86
C THR A 87 -1.67 -4.83 2.42
N CYS A 88 -1.07 -5.88 1.87
CA CYS A 88 0.30 -5.83 1.32
C CYS A 88 0.39 -4.84 0.15
N PHE A 89 -0.59 -4.85 -0.76
CA PHE A 89 -0.68 -3.86 -1.84
C PHE A 89 -0.74 -2.43 -1.32
N LEU A 90 -1.58 -2.16 -0.31
CA LEU A 90 -1.72 -0.82 0.26
C LEU A 90 -0.50 -0.39 1.09
N LEU A 91 0.18 -1.31 1.77
CA LEU A 91 1.46 -1.01 2.42
C LEU A 91 2.51 -0.55 1.39
N CYS A 92 2.47 -1.08 0.17
CA CYS A 92 3.39 -0.66 -0.88
C CYS A 92 3.11 0.77 -1.37
N SER A 93 1.85 1.24 -1.35
CA SER A 93 1.51 2.59 -1.81
C SER A 93 1.97 3.72 -0.87
N LEU A 94 2.30 3.36 0.37
CA LEU A 94 2.84 4.28 1.37
C LEU A 94 4.25 4.77 1.06
N TYR A 95 5.01 4.03 0.24
CA TYR A 95 6.33 4.46 -0.20
C TYR A 95 6.23 5.61 -1.23
N PRO A 96 7.27 6.43 -1.41
CA PRO A 96 7.28 7.49 -2.43
C PRO A 96 7.10 6.95 -3.85
N LYS A 97 6.77 7.86 -4.79
CA LYS A 97 6.81 7.57 -6.23
C LYS A 97 8.19 7.02 -6.61
N ASP A 98 8.20 6.13 -7.58
CA ASP A 98 9.40 5.47 -8.09
C ASP A 98 10.24 4.61 -7.12
N HIS A 99 9.85 4.45 -5.85
CA HIS A 99 10.65 3.77 -4.83
C HIS A 99 10.76 2.24 -5.04
N GLU A 100 11.99 1.70 -4.90
CA GLU A 100 12.24 0.25 -4.86
C GLU A 100 12.07 -0.26 -3.42
N ILE A 101 10.98 -0.98 -3.16
CA ILE A 101 10.61 -1.49 -1.85
C ILE A 101 11.32 -2.81 -1.59
N TYR A 102 12.07 -2.89 -0.49
CA TYR A 102 12.72 -4.13 -0.09
C TYR A 102 11.68 -5.12 0.48
N MET A 103 11.59 -6.32 -0.08
CA MET A 103 10.57 -7.29 0.33
C MET A 103 10.66 -7.69 1.81
N GLU A 104 11.86 -7.75 2.39
CA GLU A 104 12.00 -8.05 3.83
C GLU A 104 11.43 -6.94 4.73
N ASP A 105 11.29 -5.70 4.23
CA ASP A 105 10.59 -4.66 4.98
C ASP A 105 9.10 -4.97 5.06
N LEU A 106 8.49 -5.45 3.96
CA LEU A 106 7.10 -5.92 3.96
C LEU A 106 6.92 -7.13 4.89
N VAL A 107 7.89 -8.05 4.94
CA VAL A 107 7.88 -9.19 5.89
C VAL A 107 7.84 -8.70 7.34
N ARG A 108 8.73 -7.75 7.68
CA ARG A 108 8.77 -7.16 9.03
C ARG A 108 7.46 -6.44 9.35
N TYR A 109 6.87 -5.72 8.41
CA TYR A 109 5.59 -5.05 8.63
C TYR A 109 4.45 -6.04 8.82
N ALA A 110 4.39 -7.09 7.99
CA ALA A 110 3.39 -8.14 8.12
C ALA A 110 3.48 -8.86 9.47
N TRP A 111 4.71 -9.10 9.95
CA TRP A 111 4.97 -9.64 11.28
C TRP A 111 4.49 -8.69 12.38
N GLY A 112 4.95 -7.44 12.37
CA GLY A 112 4.63 -6.47 13.41
C GLY A 112 3.14 -6.11 13.47
N LEU A 113 2.46 -6.08 12.32
CA LEU A 113 1.02 -5.83 12.23
C LEU A 113 0.17 -7.08 12.53
N GLU A 114 0.81 -8.24 12.73
CA GLU A 114 0.17 -9.53 12.98
C GLU A 114 -0.86 -9.87 11.89
N LEU A 115 -0.49 -9.66 10.62
CA LEU A 115 -1.38 -9.91 9.48
C LEU A 115 -1.84 -11.38 9.42
N TYR A 116 -1.00 -12.31 9.89
CA TYR A 116 -1.27 -13.73 9.88
C TYR A 116 -1.51 -14.26 11.30
N LYS A 117 -2.78 -14.32 11.71
CA LYS A 117 -3.15 -14.86 13.02
C LYS A 117 -2.73 -16.33 13.14
N GLY A 118 -2.09 -16.68 14.26
CA GLY A 118 -1.67 -18.06 14.54
C GLY A 118 -0.35 -18.47 13.90
N ILE A 119 0.27 -17.63 13.06
CA ILE A 119 1.64 -17.85 12.60
C ILE A 119 2.63 -17.23 13.59
N ASN A 120 3.42 -18.07 14.25
CA ASN A 120 4.40 -17.68 15.27
C ASN A 120 5.86 -17.75 14.80
N SER A 121 6.09 -17.85 13.48
CA SER A 121 7.43 -17.87 12.89
C SER A 121 7.55 -16.81 11.78
N ILE A 122 8.57 -15.97 11.89
CA ILE A 122 8.89 -14.96 10.88
C ILE A 122 9.26 -15.59 9.53
N GLU A 123 9.79 -16.81 9.53
CA GLU A 123 10.08 -17.56 8.31
C GLU A 123 8.79 -17.96 7.57
N LYS A 124 7.77 -18.38 8.31
CA LYS A 124 6.45 -18.67 7.73
C LYS A 124 5.78 -17.40 7.20
N VAL A 125 5.84 -16.30 7.95
CA VAL A 125 5.34 -14.99 7.47
C VAL A 125 6.10 -14.52 6.23
N ARG A 126 7.41 -14.75 6.16
CA ARG A 126 8.21 -14.47 4.96
C ARG A 126 7.68 -15.23 3.75
N SER A 127 7.48 -16.54 3.87
CA SER A 127 6.93 -17.35 2.78
C SER A 127 5.57 -16.85 2.29
N GLU A 128 4.69 -16.49 3.21
CA GLU A 128 3.37 -15.93 2.88
C GLU A 128 3.49 -14.57 2.15
N VAL A 129 4.32 -13.65 2.65
CA VAL A 129 4.52 -12.33 2.01
C VAL A 129 5.16 -12.46 0.63
N LEU A 130 6.11 -13.38 0.44
CA LEU A 130 6.70 -13.65 -0.88
C LEU A 130 5.65 -14.21 -1.84
N ALA A 131 4.78 -15.11 -1.39
CA ALA A 131 3.68 -15.64 -2.20
C ALA A 131 2.68 -14.52 -2.58
N LEU A 132 2.30 -13.65 -1.65
CA LEU A 132 1.47 -12.48 -1.94
C LEU A 132 2.11 -11.53 -2.95
N THR A 133 3.42 -11.32 -2.83
CA THR A 133 4.17 -10.45 -3.74
C THR A 133 4.14 -11.02 -5.17
N GLU A 134 4.29 -12.33 -5.32
CA GLU A 134 4.14 -12.99 -6.63
C GLU A 134 2.71 -12.88 -7.18
N ILE A 135 1.67 -12.93 -6.33
CA ILE A 135 0.28 -12.66 -6.76
C ILE A 135 0.15 -11.22 -7.30
N LEU A 136 0.69 -10.24 -6.59
CA LEU A 136 0.63 -8.84 -6.98
C LEU A 136 1.42 -8.56 -8.28
N LYS A 137 2.57 -9.21 -8.46
CA LYS A 137 3.34 -9.17 -9.71
C LYS A 137 2.59 -9.80 -10.89
N ASN A 138 2.01 -10.99 -10.68
CA ASN A 138 1.19 -11.67 -11.69
C ASN A 138 -0.08 -10.89 -12.05
N SER A 139 -0.57 -10.05 -11.12
CA SER A 139 -1.68 -9.12 -11.34
C SER A 139 -1.24 -7.80 -11.99
N CYS A 140 0.05 -7.65 -12.31
CA CYS A 140 0.67 -6.42 -12.83
C CYS A 140 0.43 -5.19 -11.93
N LEU A 141 0.25 -5.39 -10.63
CA LEU A 141 0.08 -4.32 -9.64
C LEU A 141 1.39 -3.96 -8.93
N LEU A 142 2.36 -4.88 -8.97
CA LEU A 142 3.76 -4.65 -8.60
C LEU A 142 4.68 -5.06 -9.77
N LEU A 143 5.82 -4.40 -9.85
CA LEU A 143 6.83 -4.58 -10.88
C LEU A 143 8.13 -5.10 -10.28
N ASP A 144 8.84 -5.93 -11.04
CA ASP A 144 10.21 -6.33 -10.70
C ASP A 144 11.17 -5.13 -10.78
N CYS A 145 12.17 -5.15 -9.90
CA CYS A 145 13.26 -4.18 -9.90
C CYS A 145 14.55 -4.80 -10.45
N ARG A 146 15.50 -3.95 -10.88
CA ARG A 146 16.85 -4.43 -11.23
C ARG A 146 17.54 -5.01 -9.99
N ARG A 147 17.29 -4.41 -8.83
CA ARG A 147 17.82 -4.87 -7.56
C ARG A 147 17.05 -6.10 -7.09
N LYS A 148 17.77 -7.22 -6.90
CA LYS A 148 17.18 -8.45 -6.36
C LYS A 148 16.55 -8.20 -4.99
N GLY A 149 15.44 -8.88 -4.72
CA GLY A 149 14.73 -8.76 -3.46
C GLY A 149 13.86 -7.50 -3.33
N HIS A 150 13.72 -6.71 -4.39
CA HIS A 150 12.94 -5.47 -4.38
C HIS A 150 11.81 -5.52 -5.40
N VAL A 151 10.72 -4.82 -5.07
CA VAL A 151 9.56 -4.61 -5.93
C VAL A 151 9.23 -3.13 -6.00
N LYS A 152 8.52 -2.72 -7.05
CA LYS A 152 8.13 -1.33 -7.26
C LYS A 152 6.66 -1.24 -7.63
N MET A 153 5.99 -0.20 -7.15
CA MET A 153 4.63 0.13 -7.57
C MET A 153 4.69 1.23 -8.62
N HIS A 154 3.95 1.06 -9.71
CA HIS A 154 3.82 2.10 -10.74
C HIS A 154 3.09 3.32 -10.17
N ASP A 155 3.49 4.54 -10.53
CA ASP A 155 2.96 5.78 -9.94
C ASP A 155 1.42 5.89 -10.04
N VAL A 156 0.84 5.63 -11.20
CA VAL A 156 -0.62 5.59 -11.38
C VAL A 156 -1.30 4.52 -10.51
N VAL A 157 -0.67 3.34 -10.34
CA VAL A 157 -1.19 2.27 -9.47
C VAL A 157 -1.14 2.71 -8.01
N ARG A 158 -0.08 3.40 -7.61
CA ARG A 158 0.08 3.98 -6.28
C ARG A 158 -0.98 5.04 -6.00
N GLU A 159 -1.27 5.92 -6.95
CA GLU A 159 -2.33 6.94 -6.81
C GLU A 159 -3.70 6.30 -6.65
N VAL A 160 -4.01 5.28 -7.46
CA VAL A 160 -5.25 4.49 -7.31
C VAL A 160 -5.29 3.78 -5.95
N ALA A 161 -4.18 3.20 -5.48
CA ALA A 161 -4.11 2.52 -4.19
C ALA A 161 -4.41 3.48 -3.02
N LEU A 162 -3.85 4.68 -3.04
CA LEU A 162 -4.11 5.71 -2.03
C LEU A 162 -5.57 6.19 -2.10
N TRP A 163 -6.11 6.39 -3.30
CA TRP A 163 -7.53 6.74 -3.48
C TRP A 163 -8.48 5.64 -2.97
N ILE A 164 -8.18 4.37 -3.24
CA ILE A 164 -8.94 3.24 -2.68
C ILE A 164 -8.89 3.27 -1.15
N ALA A 165 -7.72 3.51 -0.58
CA ALA A 165 -7.55 3.54 0.86
C ALA A 165 -8.25 4.71 1.56
N SER A 166 -8.38 5.85 0.89
CA SER A 166 -9.11 7.02 1.42
C SER A 166 -10.62 6.92 1.20
N SER A 167 -11.07 6.23 0.16
CA SER A 167 -12.50 6.11 -0.18
C SER A 167 -13.19 4.92 0.48
N ARG A 168 -12.44 3.95 1.01
CA ARG A 168 -12.98 2.74 1.63
C ARG A 168 -12.54 2.65 3.09
N GLU A 169 -13.53 2.73 3.99
CA GLU A 169 -13.33 2.65 5.44
C GLU A 169 -12.57 1.38 5.87
N GLU A 170 -12.72 0.27 5.12
CA GLU A 170 -12.08 -1.01 5.41
C GLU A 170 -10.54 -0.99 5.38
N PHE A 171 -9.95 0.00 4.69
CA PHE A 171 -8.50 0.07 4.52
C PHE A 171 -7.88 1.20 5.33
N SER A 172 -8.38 2.43 5.26
CA SER A 172 -7.91 3.54 6.09
C SER A 172 -6.37 3.69 6.09
N PHE A 173 -5.76 3.79 4.89
CA PHE A 173 -4.33 4.14 4.70
C PHE A 173 -4.22 5.58 4.17
N ALA A 174 -3.16 6.29 4.55
CA ALA A 174 -2.87 7.61 4.01
C ALA A 174 -1.37 7.83 3.77
N SER A 175 -1.04 8.64 2.76
CA SER A 175 0.30 9.20 2.55
C SER A 175 0.19 10.71 2.61
N VAL A 176 0.85 11.33 3.58
CA VAL A 176 0.77 12.76 3.87
C VAL A 176 1.99 13.46 3.28
N GLY A 177 1.75 14.38 2.32
CA GLY A 177 2.77 15.20 1.67
C GLY A 177 2.70 16.68 2.03
N THR A 178 1.49 17.28 2.13
CA THR A 178 1.35 18.76 2.20
C THR A 178 0.06 19.27 2.88
N LEU A 179 -0.82 18.41 3.40
CA LEU A 179 -2.14 18.82 3.91
C LEU A 179 -2.13 19.23 5.39
N PRO A 180 -2.98 20.18 5.81
CA PRO A 180 -3.25 20.41 7.23
C PRO A 180 -3.89 19.14 7.81
N MET A 181 -3.24 18.55 8.80
CA MET A 181 -3.79 17.41 9.52
C MET A 181 -4.88 17.91 10.47
N ASP A 182 -6.11 17.48 10.23
CA ASP A 182 -7.26 17.79 11.05
C ASP A 182 -7.83 16.51 11.72
N GLU A 183 -9.00 16.64 12.33
CA GLU A 183 -9.63 15.53 13.05
C GLU A 183 -10.01 14.34 12.15
N SER A 184 -10.08 14.53 10.83
CA SER A 184 -10.40 13.45 9.89
C SER A 184 -9.37 12.32 9.94
N PHE A 185 -8.17 12.53 10.46
CA PHE A 185 -7.13 11.51 10.43
C PHE A 185 -7.17 10.47 11.57
N LYS A 186 -8.06 10.63 12.56
CA LYS A 186 -8.13 9.73 13.73
C LYS A 186 -8.46 8.27 13.38
N HIS A 187 -9.06 8.02 12.21
CA HIS A 187 -9.49 6.69 11.77
C HIS A 187 -8.39 5.90 11.01
N PHE A 188 -7.30 6.55 10.58
CA PHE A 188 -6.27 5.87 9.81
C PHE A 188 -5.52 4.80 10.62
N ILE A 189 -5.30 3.66 9.98
CA ILE A 189 -4.62 2.49 10.55
C ILE A 189 -3.14 2.48 10.14
N ALA A 190 -2.81 3.04 8.99
CA ALA A 190 -1.46 3.11 8.46
C ALA A 190 -1.21 4.45 7.77
N ILE A 191 -0.13 5.14 8.14
CA ILE A 191 0.22 6.44 7.59
C ILE A 191 1.68 6.45 7.14
N SER A 192 1.94 7.09 6.00
CA SER A 192 3.29 7.56 5.66
C SER A 192 3.43 9.07 5.66
N PHE A 193 4.59 9.53 6.10
CA PHE A 193 5.01 10.93 6.09
C PHE A 193 6.28 11.03 5.26
N ASN A 194 6.20 11.75 4.14
CA ASN A 194 7.37 12.04 3.33
C ASN A 194 8.05 13.32 3.85
N THR A 195 9.22 13.17 4.48
CA THR A 195 9.93 14.33 5.05
C THR A 195 10.45 15.29 4.00
N ASP A 196 10.67 14.85 2.75
CA ASP A 196 11.16 15.73 1.67
C ASP A 196 10.15 16.81 1.30
N GLN A 197 8.87 16.53 1.52
CA GLN A 197 7.77 17.45 1.20
C GLN A 197 7.33 18.25 2.43
N MET A 198 7.92 17.99 3.60
CA MET A 198 7.55 18.58 4.87
C MET A 198 8.66 19.49 5.41
N GLY A 199 8.31 20.73 5.78
CA GLY A 199 9.27 21.62 6.43
C GLY A 199 9.60 21.22 7.88
N LYS A 200 8.59 20.74 8.64
CA LYS A 200 8.73 20.28 10.03
C LYS A 200 7.69 19.20 10.34
N LEU A 201 8.01 18.32 11.29
CA LEU A 201 6.99 17.45 11.85
C LEU A 201 5.93 18.26 12.61
N PRO A 202 4.66 17.88 12.47
CA PRO A 202 3.58 18.37 13.31
C PRO A 202 3.85 18.01 14.78
N LYS A 203 3.69 18.97 15.69
CA LYS A 203 4.06 18.76 17.10
C LYS A 203 3.06 17.91 17.87
N VAL A 204 1.76 18.01 17.59
CA VAL A 204 0.75 17.26 18.34
C VAL A 204 -0.22 16.65 17.35
N LEU A 205 -0.21 15.32 17.28
CA LEU A 205 -1.18 14.56 16.51
C LEU A 205 -1.69 13.39 17.33
N VAL A 206 -3.00 13.22 17.30
CA VAL A 206 -3.67 12.14 18.02
C VAL A 206 -4.17 11.14 16.98
N PHE A 207 -3.41 10.07 16.78
CA PHE A 207 -3.79 8.94 15.93
C PHE A 207 -4.01 7.68 16.77
N PRO A 208 -5.15 7.58 17.47
CA PRO A 208 -5.36 6.54 18.47
C PRO A 208 -5.43 5.13 17.84
N ASN A 209 -5.79 5.04 16.56
CA ASN A 209 -5.95 3.78 15.82
C ASN A 209 -4.74 3.40 14.96
N LEU A 210 -3.71 4.24 14.91
CA LEU A 210 -2.56 4.03 14.04
C LEU A 210 -1.76 2.81 14.50
N LYS A 211 -1.63 1.82 13.62
CA LYS A 211 -0.86 0.59 13.84
C LYS A 211 0.46 0.58 13.06
N PHE A 212 0.51 1.26 11.92
CA PHE A 212 1.70 1.38 11.09
C PHE A 212 2.08 2.84 10.83
N LEU A 213 3.35 3.16 11.01
CA LEU A 213 3.92 4.45 10.65
C LEU A 213 5.16 4.26 9.77
N LEU A 214 5.19 4.90 8.61
CA LEU A 214 6.37 5.06 7.78
C LEU A 214 6.75 6.54 7.74
N LEU A 215 7.84 6.92 8.37
CA LEU A 215 8.32 8.30 8.41
C LEU A 215 9.72 8.36 7.82
N GLY A 216 9.90 9.13 6.76
CA GLY A 216 11.21 9.35 6.17
C GLY A 216 11.15 10.00 4.80
N GLY A 217 12.31 10.29 4.24
CA GLY A 217 12.47 10.94 2.96
C GLY A 217 13.71 10.43 2.24
N THR A 218 13.92 10.96 1.05
CA THR A 218 15.07 10.68 0.18
C THR A 218 16.07 11.84 0.12
N GLY A 219 15.74 12.99 0.72
CA GLY A 219 16.52 14.21 0.71
C GLY A 219 17.48 14.36 1.90
N GLU A 220 18.51 15.20 1.70
CA GLU A 220 19.61 15.41 2.67
C GLU A 220 19.21 16.22 3.92
N GLY A 221 17.97 16.73 3.97
CA GLY A 221 17.42 17.48 5.09
C GLY A 221 16.94 16.55 6.20
N ARG A 222 17.85 16.16 7.10
CA ARG A 222 17.51 15.28 8.24
C ARG A 222 16.50 15.94 9.15
N MET A 223 15.30 15.38 9.19
CA MET A 223 14.23 15.84 10.05
C MET A 223 14.43 15.33 11.48
N GLU A 224 14.21 16.21 12.45
CA GLU A 224 14.28 15.87 13.87
C GLU A 224 12.94 15.33 14.36
N THR A 225 12.96 14.18 15.03
CA THR A 225 11.77 13.65 15.70
C THR A 225 11.57 14.30 17.06
N SER A 226 10.32 14.58 17.44
CA SER A 226 9.96 15.03 18.79
C SER A 226 9.15 13.95 19.52
N SER A 227 9.17 13.97 20.85
CA SER A 227 8.37 13.06 21.69
C SER A 227 6.88 13.23 21.43
N GLU A 228 6.44 14.46 21.31
CA GLU A 228 5.03 14.85 21.19
C GLU A 228 4.39 14.29 19.90
N PHE A 229 5.20 14.06 18.85
CA PHE A 229 4.74 13.43 17.62
C PHE A 229 4.22 12.01 17.85
N PHE A 230 4.89 11.23 18.71
CA PHE A 230 4.52 9.83 18.94
C PHE A 230 3.54 9.63 20.11
N GLU A 231 3.35 10.64 20.95
CA GLU A 231 2.55 10.54 22.18
C GLU A 231 1.09 10.08 21.91
N GLY A 232 0.51 10.53 20.80
CA GLY A 232 -0.86 10.19 20.40
C GLY A 232 -1.03 8.82 19.73
N MET A 233 0.05 8.07 19.50
CA MET A 233 0.06 6.83 18.69
C MET A 233 0.08 5.56 19.54
N LYS A 234 -0.87 5.43 20.48
CA LYS A 234 -0.87 4.36 21.50
C LYS A 234 -1.07 2.94 20.94
N ALA A 235 -1.67 2.80 19.75
CA ALA A 235 -1.91 1.51 19.10
C ALA A 235 -0.77 1.06 18.15
N LEU A 236 0.34 1.80 18.08
CA LEU A 236 1.40 1.56 17.12
C LEU A 236 2.06 0.19 17.35
N LYS A 237 2.10 -0.62 16.28
CA LYS A 237 2.69 -1.97 16.30
C LYS A 237 3.92 -2.09 15.40
N ALA A 238 3.95 -1.38 14.29
CA ALA A 238 5.09 -1.37 13.38
C ALA A 238 5.46 0.06 12.99
N CYS A 239 6.75 0.38 13.08
CA CYS A 239 7.28 1.71 12.80
C CYS A 239 8.52 1.58 11.91
N ALA A 240 8.56 2.38 10.86
CA ALA A 240 9.68 2.47 9.94
C ALA A 240 10.14 3.92 9.85
N LEU A 241 11.40 4.14 10.24
CA LEU A 241 12.05 5.44 10.24
C LEU A 241 13.21 5.42 9.25
N ASP A 242 13.23 6.37 8.32
CA ASP A 242 14.30 6.52 7.31
C ASP A 242 14.87 7.94 7.32
N ASP A 243 16.20 8.03 7.42
CA ASP A 243 17.01 9.26 7.41
C ASP A 243 16.62 10.36 8.43
N LEU A 244 16.35 9.97 9.67
CA LEU A 244 15.96 10.89 10.76
C LEU A 244 17.07 11.12 11.79
N LEU A 245 16.99 12.26 12.48
CA LEU A 245 17.68 12.53 13.74
C LEU A 245 16.74 12.17 14.90
N ILE A 246 17.06 11.10 15.62
CA ILE A 246 16.23 10.55 16.70
C ILE A 246 16.78 10.94 18.06
N PHE A 247 15.95 11.61 18.85
CA PHE A 247 16.27 12.10 20.20
C PHE A 247 15.77 11.18 21.31
N PRO A 248 16.42 11.17 22.51
CA PRO A 248 16.23 10.22 23.63
C PRO A 248 14.77 10.04 24.04
N VAL A 249 13.98 11.10 23.90
CA VAL A 249 12.59 11.20 24.33
C VAL A 249 11.58 10.66 23.32
N ALA A 250 11.96 10.40 22.06
CA ALA A 250 11.03 9.98 21.01
C ALA A 250 10.25 8.69 21.35
N PHE A 251 10.88 7.77 22.07
CA PHE A 251 10.29 6.48 22.48
C PHE A 251 10.05 6.37 23.99
N GLN A 252 9.91 7.49 24.70
CA GLN A 252 9.69 7.46 26.15
C GLN A 252 8.30 6.93 26.55
N PHE A 253 7.36 6.88 25.60
CA PHE A 253 5.99 6.44 25.82
C PHE A 253 5.86 4.94 25.70
N GLN A 254 4.90 4.34 26.42
CA GLN A 254 4.57 2.92 26.30
C GLN A 254 3.99 2.62 24.91
N MET A 255 4.85 2.24 23.99
CA MET A 255 4.47 1.72 22.68
C MET A 255 4.48 0.19 22.72
N ASN A 256 3.42 -0.44 22.22
CA ASN A 256 3.36 -1.90 22.05
C ASN A 256 3.96 -2.32 20.70
N LEU A 257 5.15 -1.79 20.42
CA LEU A 257 5.81 -1.96 19.14
C LEU A 257 6.35 -3.39 19.00
N LYS A 258 5.97 -4.05 17.91
CA LYS A 258 6.42 -5.39 17.50
C LYS A 258 7.46 -5.36 16.40
N THR A 259 7.62 -4.21 15.74
CA THR A 259 8.61 -4.02 14.68
C THR A 259 9.08 -2.58 14.64
N LEU A 260 10.40 -2.39 14.70
CA LEU A 260 11.06 -1.11 14.46
C LEU A 260 12.09 -1.28 13.35
N LYS A 261 11.88 -0.61 12.22
CA LYS A 261 12.89 -0.46 11.17
C LYS A 261 13.54 0.91 11.33
N LEU A 262 14.87 0.91 11.39
CA LEU A 262 15.69 2.12 11.42
C LEU A 262 16.65 2.06 10.22
N ARG A 263 16.58 3.05 9.33
CA ARG A 263 17.47 3.14 8.17
C ARG A 263 18.05 4.54 8.10
N TYR A 264 19.38 4.63 8.03
CA TYR A 264 20.14 5.90 8.03
C TYR A 264 19.82 6.88 9.18
N CYS A 265 19.15 6.41 10.23
CA CYS A 265 18.85 7.20 11.42
C CYS A 265 20.11 7.45 12.25
N ARG A 266 20.24 8.66 12.80
CA ARG A 266 21.27 9.02 13.77
C ARG A 266 20.63 9.18 15.15
N PHE A 267 21.31 8.67 16.16
CA PHE A 267 20.88 8.71 17.55
C PHE A 267 21.81 9.62 18.34
N SER A 268 21.26 10.52 19.15
CA SER A 268 22.05 11.23 20.16
C SER A 268 22.29 10.35 21.39
N ASP A 269 21.37 9.42 21.67
CA ASP A 269 21.47 8.40 22.71
C ASP A 269 20.66 7.16 22.27
N ILE A 270 21.22 5.97 22.48
CA ILE A 270 20.58 4.69 22.14
C ILE A 270 19.91 4.03 23.36
N SER A 271 20.07 4.58 24.57
CA SER A 271 19.47 4.06 25.81
C SER A 271 17.95 3.92 25.73
N MET A 272 17.30 4.77 24.92
CA MET A 272 15.88 4.72 24.58
C MET A 272 15.43 3.34 24.07
N LEU A 273 16.28 2.63 23.32
CA LEU A 273 15.93 1.36 22.69
C LEU A 273 15.73 0.27 23.74
N GLY A 274 16.44 0.35 24.87
CA GLY A 274 16.26 -0.54 26.01
C GLY A 274 14.89 -0.40 26.70
N LYS A 275 14.13 0.68 26.42
CA LYS A 275 12.77 0.87 26.93
C LYS A 275 11.71 0.17 26.08
N LEU A 276 12.05 -0.25 24.85
CA LEU A 276 11.15 -0.94 23.92
C LEU A 276 11.06 -2.43 24.24
N LYS A 277 10.35 -2.77 25.32
CA LYS A 277 10.28 -4.14 25.86
C LYS A 277 9.51 -5.15 25.01
N THR A 278 8.78 -4.71 23.98
CA THR A 278 7.86 -5.54 23.20
C THR A 278 8.40 -5.97 21.84
N LEU A 279 9.60 -5.49 21.46
CA LEU A 279 10.31 -5.82 20.22
C LEU A 279 10.90 -7.23 20.22
#